data_AF-A0A1B2JI44-F1
#
_entry.id   AF-A0A1B2JI44-F1
#
_cell.length_a   1.000
_cell.length_b   1.000
_cell.length_c   1.000
_cell.angle_alpha   90.00
_cell.angle_beta   90.00
_cell.angle_gamma   90.00
#
_symmetry.space_group_name_H-M   'P 1'
#
loop_
_entity.id
_entity.type
_entity.pdbx_description
1 polymer ?
#
loop_
_entity_poly.entity_id
_entity_poly.type
_entity_poly.pdbx_seq_one_letter_code
_entity_poly.pdbx_strand_id
1 'polypeptide(L)'
;MNFVNVTKTLQQLKFQNDGLLQSGFVDPTALIDFVQLSSHQFKMLIVRDIANFIATDHTIECFQAPVVFTEVVDQYWLDFQRPTIKYFEAQLKRLANDKVIRATSDGIRKKSRGRKRVVEVRKLYSVYLKCNRIFCQFHIQLITELLTAYKLDAIGSIDRICRLLRIGNSSGSCKDIKGLAVCSQLIYVIHRSLLYLGNLSRYRTLLATKYVSPGSLSRQDKKKYDKCLECLNLAILLLPSQGDPYNYIGLTEELRQDNLNIVYNFARSTMTRIHSPNGFMNLILHLSSEILISTISKAILEPQKCQFTINSKLVSCNNYFIAIFGFYFLPKKWNNFQEMTFNDASLNAIENNYRKSIATLDIHRPPHLKVLWQQAIILISGYTILSNPKFNHEWIDRSENLLNLYLQFVFLFIDEILTICTSGYSINIELLPLVRLFLCWANQGGVPLHYLMRNSSTFDNLVHVCEVASLLVDKNELCISKPQRQYYFHEDVDLKEFVPIGCRFKDFNDSWILDKSQDSYKALIGELPDEASNRDVKSDEDALRIKAISFMVDQLLKSRNKLEVCS
;
A
#
# COMPACT_ATOMS: atom_id res chain seq x y z
N MET A 1 28.71 -16.21 -14.03
CA MET A 1 28.41 -15.83 -15.43
C MET A 1 29.18 -14.54 -15.74
N ASN A 2 29.66 -14.29 -16.97
CA ASN A 2 30.26 -12.98 -17.28
C ASN A 2 29.13 -11.98 -17.56
N PHE A 3 28.93 -11.01 -16.67
CA PHE A 3 27.85 -10.00 -16.71
C PHE A 3 27.74 -9.34 -18.09
N VAL A 4 28.88 -9.05 -18.72
CA VAL A 4 28.99 -8.42 -20.05
C VAL A 4 28.25 -9.21 -21.14
N ASN A 5 28.28 -10.54 -21.10
CA ASN A 5 27.60 -11.38 -22.09
C ASN A 5 26.09 -11.42 -21.86
N VAL A 6 25.65 -11.42 -20.59
CA VAL A 6 24.23 -11.34 -20.23
C VAL A 6 23.65 -10.01 -20.73
N THR A 7 24.34 -8.89 -20.49
CA THR A 7 23.89 -7.57 -20.93
C THR A 7 23.75 -7.46 -22.45
N LYS A 8 24.67 -8.03 -23.24
CA LYS A 8 24.59 -8.03 -24.70
C LYS A 8 23.38 -8.80 -25.23
N THR A 9 23.12 -9.99 -24.70
CA THR A 9 21.93 -10.78 -25.10
C THR A 9 20.64 -10.05 -24.75
N LEU A 10 20.56 -9.45 -23.55
CA LEU A 10 19.38 -8.69 -23.13
C LEU A 10 19.15 -7.44 -23.99
N GLN A 11 20.21 -6.72 -24.36
CA GLN A 11 20.12 -5.57 -25.27
C GLN A 11 19.63 -5.99 -26.66
N GLN A 12 20.11 -7.11 -27.21
CA GLN A 12 19.65 -7.62 -28.50
C GLN A 12 18.16 -7.99 -28.47
N LEU A 13 17.72 -8.68 -27.42
CA LEU A 13 16.30 -9.00 -27.23
C LEU A 13 15.45 -7.74 -27.08
N LYS A 14 15.95 -6.72 -26.37
CA LYS A 14 15.23 -5.46 -26.20
C LYS A 14 15.07 -4.75 -27.53
N PHE A 15 16.12 -4.67 -28.33
CA PHE A 15 16.07 -4.09 -29.68
C PHE A 15 15.04 -4.82 -30.56
N GLN A 16 15.01 -6.16 -30.51
CA GLN A 16 14.00 -6.94 -31.24
C GLN A 16 12.58 -6.68 -30.74
N ASN A 17 12.38 -6.59 -29.42
CA ASN A 17 11.07 -6.27 -28.83
C ASN A 17 10.59 -4.89 -29.27
N ASP A 18 11.46 -3.88 -29.16
CA ASP A 18 11.12 -2.51 -29.55
C ASP A 18 10.80 -2.42 -31.04
N GLY A 19 11.61 -3.06 -31.89
CA GLY A 19 11.35 -3.13 -33.33
C GLY A 19 10.02 -3.81 -33.66
N LEU A 20 9.68 -4.89 -32.94
CA LEU A 20 8.41 -5.59 -33.10
C LEU A 20 7.24 -4.69 -32.70
N LEU A 21 7.28 -4.11 -31.49
CA LEU A 21 6.17 -3.32 -30.92
C LEU A 21 5.97 -1.95 -31.59
N GLN A 22 6.99 -1.41 -32.27
CA GLN A 22 6.87 -0.17 -33.06
C GLN A 22 6.09 -0.38 -34.36
N SER A 23 5.97 -1.61 -34.85
CA SER A 23 5.16 -1.87 -36.05
C SER A 23 3.67 -1.62 -35.75
N GLY A 24 2.98 -0.89 -36.63
CA GLY A 24 1.59 -0.46 -36.42
C GLY A 24 0.57 -1.59 -36.32
N PHE A 25 0.92 -2.78 -36.81
CA PHE A 25 0.20 -4.04 -36.66
C PHE A 25 1.22 -5.19 -36.67
N VAL A 26 1.44 -5.80 -35.51
CA VAL A 26 2.29 -7.00 -35.38
C VAL A 26 1.48 -8.25 -35.74
N ASP A 27 2.09 -9.18 -36.47
CA ASP A 27 1.53 -10.53 -36.63
C ASP A 27 1.33 -11.21 -35.25
N PRO A 28 0.10 -11.65 -34.90
CA PRO A 28 -0.16 -12.23 -33.59
C PRO A 28 0.70 -13.45 -33.22
N THR A 29 1.03 -14.28 -34.22
CA THR A 29 1.83 -15.50 -33.99
C THR A 29 3.26 -15.12 -33.67
N ALA A 30 3.86 -14.25 -34.49
CA ALA A 30 5.21 -13.73 -34.24
C ALA A 30 5.34 -13.06 -32.86
N LEU A 31 4.32 -12.30 -32.43
CA LEU A 31 4.32 -11.67 -31.11
C LEU A 31 4.26 -12.69 -29.96
N ILE A 32 3.40 -13.70 -30.08
CA ILE A 32 3.28 -14.77 -29.07
C ILE A 32 4.58 -15.57 -28.99
N ASP A 33 5.16 -15.95 -30.13
CA ASP A 33 6.39 -16.71 -30.20
C ASP A 33 7.56 -15.93 -29.59
N PHE A 34 7.65 -14.63 -29.88
CA PHE A 34 8.67 -13.76 -29.27
C PHE A 34 8.47 -13.61 -27.76
N VAL A 35 7.23 -13.45 -27.29
CA VAL A 35 6.91 -13.42 -25.86
C VAL A 35 7.31 -14.73 -25.19
N GLN A 36 7.07 -15.88 -25.83
CA GLN A 36 7.44 -17.18 -25.30
C GLN A 36 8.97 -17.36 -25.23
N LEU A 37 9.68 -17.00 -26.31
CA LEU A 37 11.14 -17.05 -26.39
C LEU A 37 11.79 -16.19 -25.30
N SER A 38 11.39 -14.92 -25.21
CA SER A 38 11.93 -13.98 -24.21
C SER A 38 11.67 -14.49 -22.79
N SER A 39 10.43 -14.89 -22.46
CA SER A 39 10.09 -15.45 -21.15
C SER A 39 10.99 -16.62 -20.77
N HIS A 40 11.22 -17.54 -21.71
CA HIS A 40 12.08 -18.70 -21.49
C HIS A 40 13.53 -18.29 -21.22
N GLN A 41 14.09 -17.39 -22.05
CA GLN A 41 15.47 -16.94 -21.91
C GLN A 41 15.70 -16.20 -20.58
N PHE A 42 14.81 -15.28 -20.20
CA PHE A 42 14.88 -14.61 -18.91
C PHE A 42 14.84 -15.58 -17.74
N LYS A 43 13.98 -16.61 -17.80
CA LYS A 43 13.87 -17.61 -16.73
C LYS A 43 15.17 -18.39 -16.59
N MET A 44 15.70 -18.87 -17.72
CA MET A 44 16.95 -19.62 -17.75
C MET A 44 18.13 -18.80 -17.22
N LEU A 45 18.20 -17.51 -17.55
CA LEU A 45 19.22 -16.60 -17.03
C LEU A 45 19.12 -16.45 -15.50
N ILE A 46 17.92 -16.17 -14.98
CA ILE A 46 17.68 -15.99 -13.54
C ILE A 46 18.04 -17.27 -12.77
N VAL A 47 17.49 -18.42 -13.18
CA VAL A 47 17.67 -19.69 -12.47
C VAL A 47 19.13 -20.14 -12.51
N ARG A 48 19.81 -19.98 -13.65
CA ARG A 48 21.23 -20.32 -13.78
C ARG A 48 22.09 -19.39 -12.94
N ASP A 49 21.78 -18.10 -12.88
CA ASP A 49 22.54 -17.15 -12.08
C ASP A 49 22.35 -17.40 -10.58
N ILE A 50 21.12 -17.70 -10.13
CA ILE A 50 20.84 -18.14 -8.75
C ILE A 50 21.64 -19.39 -8.39
N ALA A 51 21.64 -20.41 -9.27
CA ALA A 51 22.39 -21.64 -9.04
C ALA A 51 23.90 -21.38 -8.94
N ASN A 52 24.45 -20.50 -9.79
CA ASN A 52 25.86 -20.11 -9.72
C ASN A 52 26.15 -19.36 -8.42
N PHE A 53 25.32 -18.38 -8.08
CA PHE A 53 25.47 -17.54 -6.88
C PHE A 53 25.53 -18.40 -5.62
N ILE A 54 24.64 -19.37 -5.50
CA ILE A 54 24.60 -20.30 -4.35
C ILE A 54 25.79 -21.28 -4.36
N ALA A 55 26.26 -21.70 -5.54
CA ALA A 55 27.42 -22.59 -5.66
C ALA A 55 28.75 -21.90 -5.32
N THR A 56 28.85 -20.59 -5.55
CA THR A 56 30.07 -19.81 -5.28
C THR A 56 30.21 -19.31 -3.85
N ASP A 57 29.13 -19.33 -3.05
CA ASP A 57 29.08 -18.64 -1.77
C ASP A 57 28.91 -19.61 -0.58
N HIS A 58 30.03 -20.01 0.01
CA HIS A 58 30.06 -20.78 1.25
C HIS A 58 30.58 -19.99 2.45
N THR A 59 31.09 -18.75 2.27
CA THR A 59 31.87 -18.09 3.31
C THR A 59 31.83 -16.56 3.34
N ILE A 60 31.09 -15.85 2.47
CA ILE A 60 31.28 -14.40 2.35
C ILE A 60 30.06 -13.62 2.85
N GLU A 61 30.23 -12.89 3.96
CA GLU A 61 29.30 -11.89 4.50
C GLU A 61 29.15 -10.63 3.61
N CYS A 62 29.51 -10.67 2.33
CA CYS A 62 29.56 -9.49 1.48
C CYS A 62 28.26 -9.27 0.70
N PHE A 63 27.54 -8.23 1.12
CA PHE A 63 26.58 -7.47 0.31
C PHE A 63 27.17 -6.83 -0.98
N GLN A 64 28.38 -7.20 -1.42
CA GLN A 64 29.15 -6.49 -2.45
C GLN A 64 29.30 -7.24 -3.79
N ALA A 65 28.92 -8.52 -3.88
CA ALA A 65 28.87 -9.17 -5.19
C ALA A 65 27.64 -8.67 -5.98
N PRO A 66 27.78 -8.21 -7.25
CA PRO A 66 26.65 -7.76 -8.04
C PRO A 66 25.68 -8.91 -8.27
N VAL A 67 24.51 -8.84 -7.64
CA VAL A 67 23.45 -9.84 -7.75
C VAL A 67 22.65 -9.55 -9.03
N VAL A 68 22.99 -10.25 -10.10
CA VAL A 68 22.46 -9.98 -11.45
C VAL A 68 20.99 -10.40 -11.56
N PHE A 69 20.62 -11.54 -10.98
CA PHE A 69 19.27 -12.08 -11.11
C PHE A 69 18.15 -11.17 -10.54
N THR A 70 18.43 -10.35 -9.53
CA THR A 70 17.45 -9.40 -8.97
C THR A 70 17.19 -8.23 -9.91
N GLU A 71 18.20 -7.78 -10.66
CA GLU A 71 18.03 -6.77 -11.69
C GLU A 71 17.31 -7.33 -12.92
N VAL A 72 17.65 -8.57 -13.30
CA VAL A 72 17.08 -9.23 -14.49
C VAL A 72 15.57 -9.46 -14.37
N VAL A 73 15.06 -9.81 -13.18
CA VAL A 73 13.60 -9.95 -12.98
C VAL A 73 12.88 -8.61 -13.15
N ASP A 74 13.48 -7.51 -12.69
CA ASP A 74 12.92 -6.17 -12.83
C ASP A 74 12.99 -5.66 -14.27
N GLN A 75 14.11 -5.92 -14.93
CA GLN A 75 14.31 -5.57 -16.33
C GLN A 75 13.31 -6.29 -17.23
N TYR A 76 13.02 -7.57 -16.97
CA TYR A 76 12.03 -8.29 -17.75
C TYR A 76 10.64 -7.63 -17.69
N TRP A 77 10.23 -7.16 -16.51
CA TRP A 77 9.00 -6.40 -16.37
C TRP A 77 9.06 -5.07 -17.13
N LEU A 78 10.10 -4.27 -16.89
CA LEU A 78 10.21 -2.90 -17.38
C LEU A 78 10.43 -2.80 -18.90
N ASP A 79 11.26 -3.67 -19.46
CA ASP A 79 11.71 -3.60 -20.85
C ASP A 79 10.91 -4.51 -21.79
N PHE A 80 10.19 -5.52 -21.26
CA PHE A 80 9.47 -6.49 -22.09
C PHE A 80 7.99 -6.56 -21.75
N GLN A 81 7.63 -7.04 -20.56
CA GLN A 81 6.23 -7.30 -20.23
C GLN A 81 5.38 -6.02 -20.27
N ARG A 82 5.81 -4.96 -19.58
CA ARG A 82 5.08 -3.69 -19.53
C ARG A 82 4.96 -3.01 -20.90
N PRO A 83 6.03 -2.90 -21.73
CA PRO A 83 5.92 -2.41 -23.10
C PRO A 83 4.94 -3.22 -23.96
N THR A 84 4.99 -4.55 -23.92
CA THR A 84 4.03 -5.39 -24.66
C THR A 84 2.58 -5.12 -24.22
N ILE A 85 2.33 -5.00 -22.92
CA ILE A 85 0.99 -4.66 -22.39
C ILE A 85 0.56 -3.27 -22.88
N LYS A 86 1.47 -2.29 -22.87
CA LYS A 86 1.19 -0.93 -23.34
C LYS A 86 0.91 -0.86 -24.84
N TYR A 87 1.56 -1.70 -25.64
CA TYR A 87 1.21 -1.89 -27.04
C TYR A 87 -0.25 -2.36 -27.18
N PHE A 88 -0.67 -3.41 -26.46
CA PHE A 88 -2.06 -3.87 -26.50
C PHE A 88 -3.05 -2.80 -26.04
N GLU A 89 -2.74 -2.06 -24.96
CA GLU A 89 -3.56 -0.96 -24.48
C GLU A 89 -3.76 0.11 -25.58
N ALA A 90 -2.68 0.53 -26.24
CA ALA A 90 -2.72 1.51 -27.31
C ALA A 90 -3.53 1.02 -28.53
N GLN A 91 -3.31 -0.23 -28.95
CA GLN A 91 -4.00 -0.83 -30.09
C GLN A 91 -5.50 -1.04 -29.83
N LEU A 92 -5.87 -1.50 -28.64
CA LEU A 92 -7.26 -1.61 -28.21
C LEU A 92 -7.94 -0.24 -28.14
N LYS A 93 -7.25 0.77 -27.61
CA LYS A 93 -7.75 2.16 -27.59
C LYS A 93 -8.01 2.69 -29.00
N ARG A 94 -7.08 2.45 -29.95
CA ARG A 94 -7.24 2.83 -31.36
C ARG A 94 -8.48 2.17 -31.98
N LEU A 95 -8.59 0.83 -31.89
CA LEU A 95 -9.72 0.09 -32.45
C LEU A 95 -11.07 0.44 -31.81
N ALA A 96 -11.08 0.78 -30.52
CA ALA A 96 -12.30 1.19 -29.83
C ALA A 96 -12.79 2.59 -30.22
N ASN A 97 -11.86 3.48 -30.62
CA ASN A 97 -12.15 4.86 -31.02
C ASN A 97 -12.40 5.02 -32.52
N ASP A 98 -11.90 4.09 -33.36
CA ASP A 98 -12.14 4.09 -34.80
C ASP A 98 -13.63 3.89 -35.12
N LYS A 99 -14.28 4.97 -35.58
CA LYS A 99 -15.64 4.91 -36.12
C LYS A 99 -15.58 4.42 -37.57
N VAL A 100 -16.22 3.30 -37.86
CA VAL A 100 -16.40 2.86 -39.26
C VAL A 100 -17.38 3.81 -39.95
N ILE A 101 -16.88 4.65 -40.86
CA ILE A 101 -17.72 5.38 -41.82
C ILE A 101 -18.04 4.41 -42.95
N ARG A 102 -19.28 3.94 -43.05
CA ARG A 102 -19.75 3.27 -44.28
C ARG A 102 -20.10 4.37 -45.28
N ALA A 103 -19.40 4.40 -46.42
CA ALA A 103 -19.91 5.04 -47.61
C ALA A 103 -21.06 4.16 -48.13
N THR A 104 -22.29 4.67 -48.10
CA THR A 104 -23.36 4.12 -48.93
C THR A 104 -23.14 4.59 -50.36
N SER A 105 -23.44 3.72 -51.32
CA SER A 105 -23.33 3.98 -52.77
C SER A 105 -24.21 5.14 -53.26
N ASP A 106 -25.18 5.59 -52.45
CA ASP A 106 -25.95 6.80 -52.70
C ASP A 106 -25.42 7.93 -51.82
N GLY A 107 -24.97 9.03 -52.43
CA GLY A 107 -24.18 10.14 -51.88
C GLY A 107 -24.78 10.96 -50.73
N ILE A 108 -25.62 10.38 -49.87
CA ILE A 108 -26.14 11.00 -48.66
C ILE A 108 -25.27 10.53 -47.48
N ARG A 109 -24.34 11.38 -47.04
CA ARG A 109 -23.58 11.22 -45.79
C ARG A 109 -24.51 11.29 -44.57
N LYS A 110 -25.28 10.24 -44.28
CA LYS A 110 -25.88 10.08 -42.95
C LYS A 110 -24.75 9.81 -41.96
N LYS A 111 -24.64 10.65 -40.92
CA LYS A 111 -23.83 10.38 -39.71
C LYS A 111 -24.37 9.11 -39.03
N SER A 112 -24.08 7.94 -39.60
CA SER A 112 -24.38 6.68 -38.92
C SER A 112 -23.50 6.61 -37.68
N ARG A 113 -24.10 6.36 -36.52
CA ARG A 113 -23.37 6.01 -35.30
C ARG A 113 -22.54 4.76 -35.62
N GLY A 114 -21.29 4.93 -36.01
CA GLY A 114 -20.42 3.85 -36.46
C GLY A 114 -20.37 2.73 -35.42
N ARG A 115 -20.67 1.49 -35.85
CA ARG A 115 -20.52 0.31 -34.98
C ARG A 115 -19.05 0.19 -34.59
N LYS A 116 -18.78 0.09 -33.29
CA LYS A 116 -17.44 -0.23 -32.76
C LYS A 116 -16.93 -1.50 -33.44
N ARG A 117 -15.61 -1.59 -33.69
CA ARG A 117 -14.91 -2.79 -34.19
C ARG A 117 -14.84 -3.88 -33.12
N VAL A 118 -16.00 -4.34 -32.64
CA VAL A 118 -16.13 -5.24 -31.48
C VAL A 118 -15.44 -6.58 -31.73
N VAL A 119 -15.49 -7.09 -32.96
CA VAL A 119 -14.87 -8.38 -33.31
C VAL A 119 -13.35 -8.26 -33.28
N GLU A 120 -12.80 -7.21 -33.86
CA GLU A 120 -11.37 -6.92 -33.90
C GLU A 120 -10.82 -6.67 -32.49
N VAL A 121 -11.56 -5.92 -31.66
CA VAL A 121 -11.24 -5.74 -30.24
C VAL A 121 -11.19 -7.08 -29.50
N ARG A 122 -12.16 -7.98 -29.72
CA ARG A 122 -12.16 -9.32 -29.10
C ARG A 122 -11.01 -10.19 -29.59
N LYS A 123 -10.69 -10.14 -30.89
CA LYS A 123 -9.55 -10.86 -31.48
C LYS A 123 -8.22 -10.36 -30.90
N LEU A 124 -8.01 -9.05 -30.84
CA LEU A 124 -6.80 -8.49 -30.26
C LEU A 124 -6.69 -8.81 -28.76
N TYR A 125 -7.80 -8.71 -28.02
CA TYR A 125 -7.82 -9.07 -26.61
C TYR A 125 -7.54 -10.56 -26.38
N SER A 126 -7.98 -11.46 -27.27
CA SER A 126 -7.66 -12.89 -27.13
C SER A 126 -6.17 -13.18 -27.37
N VAL A 127 -5.49 -12.42 -28.23
CA VAL A 127 -4.03 -12.46 -28.39
C VAL A 127 -3.35 -11.97 -27.11
N TYR A 128 -3.79 -10.82 -26.56
CA TYR A 128 -3.31 -10.33 -25.27
C TYR A 128 -3.44 -11.39 -24.16
N LEU A 129 -4.58 -12.11 -24.09
CA LEU A 129 -4.78 -13.15 -23.09
C LEU A 129 -3.77 -14.30 -23.20
N LYS A 130 -3.33 -14.65 -24.41
CA LYS A 130 -2.28 -15.65 -24.63
C LYS A 130 -0.93 -15.14 -24.11
N CYS A 131 -0.52 -13.92 -24.48
CA CYS A 131 0.72 -13.32 -23.98
C CYS A 131 0.71 -13.16 -22.45
N ASN A 132 -0.39 -12.65 -21.89
CA ASN A 132 -0.55 -12.50 -20.44
C ASN A 132 -0.47 -13.85 -19.71
N ARG A 133 -0.93 -14.95 -20.33
CA ARG A 133 -0.81 -16.28 -19.73
C ARG A 133 0.65 -16.73 -19.63
N ILE A 134 1.44 -16.48 -20.68
CA ILE A 134 2.88 -16.77 -20.70
C ILE A 134 3.59 -15.96 -19.61
N PHE A 135 3.31 -14.66 -19.51
CA PHE A 135 3.87 -13.80 -18.45
C PHE A 135 3.49 -14.28 -17.03
N CYS A 136 2.23 -14.65 -16.80
CA CYS A 136 1.82 -15.21 -15.51
C CYS A 136 2.55 -16.52 -15.21
N GLN A 137 2.68 -17.42 -16.21
CA GLN A 137 3.35 -18.70 -16.06
C GLN A 137 4.84 -18.53 -15.73
N PHE A 138 5.51 -17.54 -16.33
CA PHE A 138 6.89 -17.20 -15.99
C PHE A 138 7.07 -16.97 -14.48
N HIS A 139 6.27 -16.08 -13.87
CA HIS A 139 6.39 -15.77 -12.44
C HIS A 139 5.98 -16.94 -11.54
N ILE A 140 4.92 -17.67 -11.90
CA ILE A 140 4.47 -18.84 -11.12
C ILE A 140 5.53 -19.95 -11.16
N GLN A 141 6.14 -20.21 -12.32
CA GLN A 141 7.21 -21.19 -12.44
C GLN A 141 8.44 -20.78 -11.66
N LEU A 142 8.84 -19.50 -11.74
CA LEU A 142 10.00 -19.01 -11.00
C LEU A 142 9.80 -19.13 -9.48
N ILE A 143 8.62 -18.75 -8.96
CA ILE A 143 8.30 -18.94 -7.53
C ILE A 143 8.31 -20.42 -7.15
N THR A 144 7.66 -21.27 -7.97
CA THR A 144 7.64 -22.73 -7.74
C THR A 144 9.07 -23.28 -7.66
N GLU A 145 9.92 -22.98 -8.64
CA GLU A 145 11.30 -23.47 -8.68
C GLU A 145 12.12 -23.04 -7.46
N LEU A 146 11.92 -21.81 -6.95
CA LEU A 146 12.61 -21.35 -5.75
C LEU A 146 12.11 -22.03 -4.48
N LEU A 147 10.79 -22.16 -4.31
CA LEU A 147 10.19 -22.80 -3.14
C LEU A 147 10.44 -24.31 -3.08
N THR A 148 10.59 -24.97 -4.23
CA THR A 148 10.92 -26.41 -4.27
C THR A 148 12.41 -26.68 -4.14
N ALA A 149 13.27 -25.78 -4.61
CA ALA A 149 14.72 -25.98 -4.57
C ALA A 149 15.33 -25.61 -3.22
N TYR A 150 14.76 -24.62 -2.52
CA TYR A 150 15.40 -24.01 -1.35
C TYR A 150 14.47 -23.92 -0.15
N LYS A 151 15.04 -24.19 1.02
CA LYS A 151 14.36 -24.05 2.30
C LYS A 151 14.36 -22.58 2.72
N LEU A 152 13.22 -21.92 2.51
CA LEU A 152 13.03 -20.49 2.76
C LEU A 152 12.23 -20.26 4.06
N ASP A 153 12.63 -20.95 5.13
CA ASP A 153 11.95 -20.94 6.43
C ASP A 153 11.75 -19.54 7.04
N ALA A 154 12.54 -18.56 6.60
CA ALA A 154 12.39 -17.14 6.98
C ALA A 154 11.12 -16.48 6.42
N ILE A 155 10.33 -17.18 5.59
CA ILE A 155 9.09 -16.68 5.02
C ILE A 155 7.91 -17.31 5.77
N GLY A 156 7.39 -16.60 6.78
CA GLY A 156 6.16 -17.01 7.48
C GLY A 156 4.90 -17.08 6.59
N SER A 157 4.97 -16.59 5.35
CA SER A 157 3.85 -16.53 4.40
C SER A 157 3.86 -17.57 3.29
N ILE A 158 4.76 -18.58 3.33
CA ILE A 158 4.88 -19.61 2.27
C ILE A 158 3.53 -20.31 2.05
N ASP A 159 2.85 -20.73 3.11
CA ASP A 159 1.57 -21.44 2.98
C ASP A 159 0.50 -20.61 2.30
N ARG A 160 0.50 -19.28 2.52
CA ARG A 160 -0.41 -18.36 1.85
C ARG A 160 -0.06 -18.24 0.36
N ILE A 161 1.23 -18.17 0.02
CA ILE A 161 1.73 -18.12 -1.36
C ILE A 161 1.40 -19.43 -2.10
N CYS A 162 1.71 -20.58 -1.50
CA CYS A 162 1.44 -21.90 -2.07
C CYS A 162 -0.05 -22.11 -2.32
N ARG A 163 -0.93 -21.74 -1.37
CA ARG A 163 -2.38 -21.79 -1.55
C ARG A 163 -2.87 -20.89 -2.67
N LEU A 164 -2.41 -19.63 -2.74
CA LEU A 164 -2.80 -18.68 -3.79
C LEU A 164 -2.41 -19.20 -5.18
N LEU A 165 -1.17 -19.66 -5.31
CA LEU A 165 -0.59 -20.07 -6.59
C LEU A 165 -0.88 -21.53 -6.94
N ARG A 166 -1.51 -22.28 -6.02
CA ARG A 166 -1.80 -23.73 -6.14
C ARG A 166 -0.54 -24.53 -6.40
N ILE A 167 0.53 -24.19 -5.68
CA ILE A 167 1.80 -24.92 -5.69
C ILE A 167 1.60 -26.10 -4.75
N GLY A 168 1.75 -27.32 -5.26
CA GLY A 168 1.68 -28.53 -4.44
C GLY A 168 2.86 -28.59 -3.47
N ASN A 169 2.65 -29.18 -2.29
CA ASN A 169 3.73 -29.42 -1.34
C ASN A 169 4.80 -30.27 -2.03
N SER A 170 5.96 -29.69 -2.32
CA SER A 170 7.08 -30.43 -2.87
C SER A 170 7.69 -31.27 -1.75
N SER A 171 7.45 -32.57 -1.77
CA SER A 171 8.07 -33.57 -0.90
C SER A 171 9.56 -33.84 -1.23
N GLY A 172 10.21 -32.92 -1.95
CA GLY A 172 11.63 -33.01 -2.29
C GLY A 172 12.52 -32.49 -1.15
N SER A 173 13.75 -32.99 -1.07
CA SER A 173 14.76 -32.48 -0.13
C SER A 173 15.17 -31.06 -0.52
N CYS A 174 14.49 -30.04 0.03
CA CYS A 174 14.88 -28.65 -0.13
C CYS A 174 16.31 -28.43 0.38
N LYS A 175 17.11 -27.64 -0.35
CA LYS A 175 18.47 -27.29 0.09
C LYS A 175 18.41 -26.22 1.17
N ASP A 176 19.15 -26.42 2.26
CA ASP A 176 19.36 -25.37 3.26
C ASP A 176 20.21 -24.25 2.68
N ILE A 177 19.79 -23.00 2.91
CA ILE A 177 20.54 -21.81 2.51
C ILE A 177 21.39 -21.35 3.70
N LYS A 178 22.69 -21.23 3.48
CA LYS A 178 23.60 -20.62 4.46
C LYS A 178 23.67 -19.11 4.22
N GLY A 179 23.21 -18.32 5.20
CA GLY A 179 23.36 -16.87 5.20
C GLY A 179 22.10 -16.07 4.86
N LEU A 180 21.85 -15.03 5.64
CA LEU A 180 20.67 -14.16 5.54
C LEU A 180 20.66 -13.34 4.23
N ALA A 181 21.83 -12.99 3.71
CA ALA A 181 21.97 -12.21 2.48
C ALA A 181 21.41 -12.99 1.27
N VAL A 182 21.83 -14.24 1.09
CA VAL A 182 21.33 -15.12 0.01
C VAL A 182 19.82 -15.32 0.12
N CYS A 183 19.33 -15.63 1.32
CA CYS A 183 17.90 -15.79 1.57
C CYS A 183 17.12 -14.51 1.20
N SER A 184 17.62 -13.34 1.58
CA SER A 184 16.99 -12.04 1.28
C SER A 184 16.87 -11.77 -0.22
N GLN A 185 17.89 -12.14 -1.02
CA GLN A 185 17.85 -11.96 -2.48
C GLN A 185 16.86 -12.91 -3.15
N LEU A 186 16.74 -14.15 -2.68
CA LEU A 186 15.74 -15.09 -3.19
C LEU A 186 14.31 -14.64 -2.83
N ILE A 187 14.12 -14.17 -1.59
CA ILE A 187 12.88 -13.55 -1.14
C ILE A 187 12.51 -12.35 -2.03
N TYR A 188 13.50 -11.53 -2.42
CA TYR A 188 13.28 -10.42 -3.33
C TYR A 188 12.72 -10.88 -4.69
N VAL A 189 13.26 -11.95 -5.27
CA VAL A 189 12.75 -12.51 -6.55
C VAL A 189 11.30 -12.99 -6.43
N ILE A 190 10.95 -13.65 -5.32
CA ILE A 190 9.57 -14.09 -5.04
C ILE A 190 8.66 -12.85 -4.89
N HIS A 191 9.10 -11.86 -4.12
CA HIS A 191 8.39 -10.60 -3.93
C HIS A 191 8.10 -9.90 -5.27
N ARG A 192 9.12 -9.70 -6.12
CA ARG A 192 8.94 -9.05 -7.43
C ARG A 192 8.05 -9.88 -8.36
N SER A 193 8.15 -11.21 -8.29
CA SER A 193 7.26 -12.09 -9.06
C SER A 193 5.80 -11.98 -8.62
N LEU A 194 5.51 -11.89 -7.32
CA LEU A 194 4.15 -11.62 -6.81
C LEU A 194 3.64 -10.24 -7.23
N LEU A 195 4.49 -9.22 -7.11
CA LEU A 195 4.20 -7.84 -7.52
C LEU A 195 3.78 -7.76 -9.00
N TYR A 196 4.53 -8.42 -9.89
CA TYR A 196 4.26 -8.44 -11.31
C TYR A 196 3.09 -9.33 -11.68
N LEU A 197 2.90 -10.46 -11.00
CA LEU A 197 1.70 -11.28 -11.16
C LEU A 197 0.42 -10.51 -10.81
N GLY A 198 0.45 -9.72 -9.72
CA GLY A 198 -0.64 -8.83 -9.34
C GLY A 198 -0.93 -7.80 -10.43
N ASN A 199 0.10 -7.14 -10.94
CA ASN A 199 -0.02 -6.16 -12.02
C ASN A 199 -0.51 -6.75 -13.35
N LEU A 200 -0.09 -7.95 -13.72
CA LEU A 200 -0.63 -8.68 -14.89
C LEU A 200 -2.14 -8.92 -14.71
N SER A 201 -2.56 -9.33 -13.51
CA SER A 201 -3.99 -9.45 -13.20
C SER A 201 -4.72 -8.11 -13.29
N ARG A 202 -4.10 -7.02 -12.83
CA ARG A 202 -4.65 -5.65 -12.92
C ARG A 202 -4.88 -5.23 -14.37
N TYR A 203 -3.85 -5.34 -15.21
CA TYR A 203 -3.94 -4.97 -16.63
C TYR A 203 -4.96 -5.83 -17.37
N ARG A 204 -5.02 -7.13 -17.07
CA ARG A 204 -6.04 -8.02 -17.64
C ARG A 204 -7.44 -7.49 -17.34
N THR A 205 -7.75 -7.25 -16.06
CA THR A 205 -9.08 -6.77 -15.68
C THR A 205 -9.36 -5.39 -16.29
N LEU A 206 -8.40 -4.46 -16.25
CA LEU A 206 -8.53 -3.12 -16.85
C LEU A 206 -8.89 -3.18 -18.34
N LEU A 207 -8.12 -3.93 -19.12
CA LEU A 207 -8.35 -4.03 -20.57
C LEU A 207 -9.68 -4.73 -20.88
N ALA A 208 -10.05 -5.75 -20.10
CA ALA A 208 -11.34 -6.40 -20.21
C ALA A 208 -12.49 -5.41 -19.97
N THR A 209 -12.50 -4.73 -18.82
CA THR A 209 -13.61 -3.86 -18.41
C THR A 209 -13.74 -2.62 -19.26
N LYS A 210 -12.62 -2.10 -19.79
CA LYS A 210 -12.59 -0.87 -20.58
C LYS A 210 -12.98 -1.08 -22.05
N TYR A 211 -12.59 -2.20 -22.65
CA TYR A 211 -12.71 -2.40 -24.09
C TYR A 211 -13.64 -3.54 -24.50
N VAL A 212 -13.86 -4.54 -23.64
CA VAL A 212 -14.68 -5.72 -23.95
C VAL A 212 -16.12 -5.54 -23.45
N SER A 213 -17.09 -6.12 -24.16
CA SER A 213 -18.50 -6.08 -23.76
C SER A 213 -18.72 -6.77 -22.39
N PRO A 214 -19.56 -6.22 -21.49
CA PRO A 214 -19.81 -6.78 -20.16
C PRO A 214 -20.23 -8.27 -20.15
N GLY A 215 -21.03 -8.69 -21.13
CA GLY A 215 -21.46 -10.08 -21.28
C GLY A 215 -20.34 -11.07 -21.63
N SER A 216 -19.17 -10.57 -22.07
CA SER A 216 -18.00 -11.38 -22.45
C SER A 216 -16.91 -11.37 -21.37
N LEU A 217 -17.16 -10.76 -20.20
CA LEU A 217 -16.21 -10.75 -19.09
C LEU A 217 -16.13 -12.12 -18.42
N SER A 218 -14.92 -12.58 -18.15
CA SER A 218 -14.71 -13.82 -17.39
C SER A 218 -15.09 -13.64 -15.91
N ARG A 219 -15.30 -14.75 -15.18
CA ARG A 219 -15.56 -14.70 -13.73
C ARG A 219 -14.48 -13.94 -12.97
N GLN A 220 -13.22 -14.05 -13.40
CA GLN A 220 -12.10 -13.34 -12.80
C GLN A 220 -12.20 -11.82 -13.05
N ASP A 221 -12.57 -11.40 -14.26
CA ASP A 221 -12.68 -9.98 -14.60
C ASP A 221 -13.87 -9.31 -13.88
N LYS A 222 -14.90 -10.09 -13.54
CA LYS A 222 -16.04 -9.62 -12.72
C LYS A 222 -15.70 -9.38 -11.26
N LYS A 223 -14.65 -10.04 -10.73
CA LYS A 223 -14.17 -9.89 -9.34
C LYS A 223 -13.32 -8.63 -9.11
N LYS A 224 -13.54 -7.55 -9.88
CA LYS A 224 -12.98 -6.19 -9.69
C LYS A 224 -11.60 -6.12 -8.99
N TYR A 225 -10.59 -6.75 -9.60
CA TYR A 225 -9.18 -6.71 -9.17
C TYR A 225 -8.80 -7.52 -7.91
N ASP A 226 -9.67 -8.39 -7.36
CA ASP A 226 -9.38 -9.18 -6.14
C ASP A 226 -8.03 -9.91 -6.21
N LYS A 227 -7.75 -10.63 -7.30
CA LYS A 227 -6.47 -11.36 -7.47
C LYS A 227 -5.25 -10.42 -7.50
N CYS A 228 -5.40 -9.21 -8.03
CA CYS A 228 -4.34 -8.20 -7.98
C CYS A 228 -4.03 -7.84 -6.54
N LEU A 229 -5.05 -7.45 -5.78
CA LEU A 229 -4.91 -7.05 -4.38
C LEU A 229 -4.36 -8.20 -3.51
N GLU A 230 -4.80 -9.43 -3.74
CA GLU A 230 -4.30 -10.61 -3.02
C GLU A 230 -2.79 -10.84 -3.26
N CYS A 231 -2.32 -10.74 -4.51
CA CYS A 231 -0.88 -10.84 -4.81
C CYS A 231 -0.08 -9.69 -4.20
N LEU A 232 -0.60 -8.46 -4.26
CA LEU A 232 0.10 -7.27 -3.72
C LEU A 232 0.16 -7.30 -2.19
N ASN A 233 -0.88 -7.76 -1.51
CA ASN A 233 -0.90 -7.92 -0.05
C ASN A 233 0.08 -9.00 0.41
N LEU A 234 0.25 -10.09 -0.34
CA LEU A 234 1.29 -11.07 -0.05
C LEU A 234 2.70 -10.51 -0.29
N ALA A 235 2.88 -9.68 -1.31
CA ALA A 235 4.14 -8.98 -1.52
C ALA A 235 4.48 -8.05 -0.34
N ILE A 236 3.50 -7.30 0.16
CA ILE A 236 3.63 -6.47 1.39
C ILE A 236 4.03 -7.34 2.58
N LEU A 237 3.35 -8.47 2.79
CA LEU A 237 3.63 -9.36 3.92
C LEU A 237 5.06 -9.93 3.86
N LEU A 238 5.55 -10.21 2.64
CA LEU A 238 6.86 -10.78 2.40
C LEU A 238 8.00 -9.76 2.59
N LEU A 239 7.89 -8.57 2.00
CA LEU A 239 8.87 -7.49 2.11
C LEU A 239 8.18 -6.13 2.35
N PRO A 240 7.72 -5.86 3.59
CA PRO A 240 6.95 -4.65 3.91
C PRO A 240 7.76 -3.36 3.73
N SER A 241 9.09 -3.45 3.68
CA SER A 241 9.95 -2.30 3.44
C SER A 241 9.83 -1.70 2.05
N GLN A 242 9.23 -2.42 1.09
CA GLN A 242 9.09 -1.97 -0.30
C GLN A 242 7.81 -1.15 -0.49
N GLY A 243 7.94 0.07 -1.03
CA GLY A 243 6.80 0.94 -1.29
C GLY A 243 5.99 0.60 -2.55
N ASP A 244 6.58 -0.11 -3.51
CA ASP A 244 5.96 -0.39 -4.81
C ASP A 244 4.62 -1.14 -4.73
N PRO A 245 4.44 -2.18 -3.88
CA PRO A 245 3.15 -2.83 -3.70
C PRO A 245 2.03 -1.83 -3.35
N TYR A 246 2.26 -0.96 -2.36
CA TYR A 246 1.29 0.08 -1.99
C TYR A 246 1.00 1.02 -3.15
N ASN A 247 2.01 1.45 -3.91
CA ASN A 247 1.80 2.30 -5.08
C ASN A 247 0.90 1.61 -6.13
N TYR A 248 1.09 0.31 -6.38
CA TYR A 248 0.22 -0.44 -7.29
C TYR A 248 -1.18 -0.70 -6.74
N ILE A 249 -1.35 -0.82 -5.42
CA ILE A 249 -2.68 -0.83 -4.81
C ILE A 249 -3.34 0.53 -5.04
N GLY A 250 -2.66 1.65 -4.81
CA GLY A 250 -3.19 3.00 -5.09
C GLY A 250 -3.66 3.17 -6.55
N LEU A 251 -2.85 2.72 -7.51
CA LEU A 251 -3.24 2.69 -8.94
C LEU A 251 -4.43 1.76 -9.23
N THR A 252 -4.63 0.71 -8.44
CA THR A 252 -5.79 -0.19 -8.55
C THR A 252 -7.05 0.47 -7.98
N GLU A 253 -6.92 1.15 -6.85
CA GLU A 253 -8.02 1.87 -6.21
C GLU A 253 -8.47 3.09 -7.01
N GLU A 254 -7.58 3.70 -7.80
CA GLU A 254 -7.95 4.72 -8.79
C GLU A 254 -8.95 4.18 -9.83
N LEU A 255 -8.77 2.93 -10.27
CA LEU A 255 -9.70 2.25 -11.16
C LEU A 255 -11.01 1.88 -10.46
N ARG A 256 -11.02 1.80 -9.13
CA ARG A 256 -12.20 1.53 -8.29
C ARG A 256 -12.88 2.81 -7.79
N GLN A 257 -12.27 3.98 -8.01
CA GLN A 257 -12.74 5.30 -7.60
C GLN A 257 -12.90 5.46 -6.08
N ASP A 258 -12.00 4.84 -5.31
CA ASP A 258 -11.99 4.95 -3.84
C ASP A 258 -10.94 5.97 -3.37
N ASN A 259 -11.32 7.25 -3.32
CA ASN A 259 -10.40 8.37 -3.09
C ASN A 259 -9.60 8.25 -1.78
N LEU A 260 -10.21 7.80 -0.68
CA LEU A 260 -9.48 7.64 0.58
C LEU A 260 -8.41 6.55 0.45
N ASN A 261 -8.78 5.39 -0.13
CA ASN A 261 -7.82 4.31 -0.31
C ASN A 261 -6.70 4.67 -1.30
N ILE A 262 -6.97 5.51 -2.31
CA ILE A 262 -5.93 6.02 -3.22
C ILE A 262 -4.91 6.87 -2.44
N VAL A 263 -5.39 7.87 -1.70
CA VAL A 263 -4.53 8.77 -0.90
C VAL A 263 -3.75 7.97 0.15
N TYR A 264 -4.41 7.07 0.86
CA TYR A 264 -3.80 6.17 1.84
C TYR A 264 -2.64 5.37 1.25
N ASN A 265 -2.87 4.68 0.13
CA ASN A 265 -1.87 3.79 -0.44
C ASN A 265 -0.69 4.57 -1.08
N PHE A 266 -0.93 5.73 -1.69
CA PHE A 266 0.17 6.57 -2.17
C PHE A 266 0.99 7.16 -1.01
N ALA A 267 0.34 7.58 0.09
CA ALA A 267 1.04 7.99 1.31
C ALA A 267 1.89 6.83 1.87
N ARG A 268 1.31 5.64 2.05
CA ARG A 268 2.04 4.42 2.48
C ARG A 268 3.22 4.11 1.57
N SER A 269 3.04 4.15 0.25
CA SER A 269 4.11 3.87 -0.71
C SER A 269 5.30 4.83 -0.59
N THR A 270 5.05 6.05 -0.14
CA THR A 270 6.07 7.09 0.06
C THR A 270 6.78 6.93 1.41
N MET A 271 6.07 6.41 2.41
CA MET A 271 6.49 6.33 3.82
C MET A 271 6.98 4.94 4.25
N THR A 272 7.38 4.10 3.31
CA THR A 272 8.13 2.86 3.60
C THR A 272 9.62 3.12 3.65
N ARG A 273 10.39 2.23 4.30
CA ARG A 273 11.86 2.32 4.34
C ARG A 273 12.49 2.45 2.96
N ILE A 274 11.99 1.69 1.98
CA ILE A 274 12.36 1.77 0.57
C ILE A 274 11.14 2.31 -0.19
N HIS A 275 10.99 3.63 -0.17
CA HIS A 275 9.90 4.36 -0.85
C HIS A 275 9.78 4.00 -2.34
N SER A 276 8.54 3.97 -2.85
CA SER A 276 8.31 3.85 -4.28
C SER A 276 8.73 5.15 -4.98
N PRO A 277 9.49 5.08 -6.09
CA PRO A 277 9.88 6.27 -6.86
C PRO A 277 8.70 7.10 -7.35
N ASN A 278 7.54 6.46 -7.57
CA ASN A 278 6.34 7.13 -8.11
C ASN A 278 5.30 7.47 -7.03
N GLY A 279 5.46 6.99 -5.79
CA GLY A 279 4.45 7.11 -4.75
C GLY A 279 4.10 8.55 -4.43
N PHE A 280 5.13 9.38 -4.22
CA PHE A 280 4.99 10.80 -3.92
C PHE A 280 4.34 11.55 -5.10
N MET A 281 4.83 11.36 -6.32
CA MET A 281 4.28 12.04 -7.50
C MET A 281 2.83 11.63 -7.76
N ASN A 282 2.46 10.36 -7.59
CA ASN A 282 1.08 9.90 -7.74
C ASN A 282 0.15 10.51 -6.68
N LEU A 283 0.62 10.67 -5.44
CA LEU A 283 -0.14 11.39 -4.39
C LEU A 283 -0.44 12.83 -4.82
N ILE A 284 0.60 13.55 -5.27
CA ILE A 284 0.48 14.94 -5.73
C ILE A 284 -0.48 15.06 -6.91
N LEU A 285 -0.31 14.22 -7.93
CA LEU A 285 -1.13 14.25 -9.13
C LEU A 285 -2.60 13.93 -8.82
N HIS A 286 -2.86 12.92 -7.98
CA HIS A 286 -4.24 12.58 -7.59
C HIS A 286 -4.92 13.73 -6.86
N LEU A 287 -4.26 14.29 -5.84
CA LEU A 287 -4.81 15.41 -5.05
C LEU A 287 -4.95 16.69 -5.87
N SER A 288 -4.15 16.89 -6.91
CA SER A 288 -4.26 18.04 -7.81
C SER A 288 -5.31 17.89 -8.93
N SER A 289 -5.96 16.72 -9.02
CA SER A 289 -6.88 16.41 -10.10
C SER A 289 -8.14 17.28 -10.03
N GLU A 290 -8.45 17.99 -11.12
CA GLU A 290 -9.71 18.76 -11.25
C GLU A 290 -10.95 17.88 -11.08
N ILE A 291 -10.88 16.61 -11.50
CA ILE A 291 -11.97 15.64 -11.34
C ILE A 291 -12.20 15.35 -9.86
N LEU A 292 -11.13 15.15 -9.09
CA LEU A 292 -11.24 14.92 -7.64
C LEU A 292 -11.80 16.15 -6.94
N ILE A 293 -11.18 17.31 -7.16
CA ILE A 293 -11.57 18.59 -6.53
C ILE A 293 -13.04 18.89 -6.81
N SER A 294 -13.48 18.79 -8.06
CA SER A 294 -14.88 19.03 -8.44
C SER A 294 -15.86 17.99 -7.86
N THR A 295 -15.44 16.73 -7.74
CA THR A 295 -16.26 15.67 -7.14
C THR A 295 -16.46 15.91 -5.65
N ILE A 296 -15.39 16.25 -4.92
CA ILE A 296 -15.43 16.51 -3.49
C ILE A 296 -16.20 17.81 -3.19
N SER A 297 -15.96 18.86 -3.97
CA SER A 297 -16.69 20.12 -3.85
C SER A 297 -18.20 19.94 -4.00
N LYS A 298 -18.64 19.20 -5.03
CA LYS A 298 -20.07 18.87 -5.18
C LYS A 298 -20.61 18.09 -4.00
N ALA A 299 -19.85 17.12 -3.49
CA ALA A 299 -20.28 16.32 -2.34
C ALA A 299 -20.38 17.12 -1.04
N ILE A 300 -19.56 18.17 -0.87
CA ILE A 300 -19.58 19.07 0.29
C ILE A 300 -20.71 20.09 0.21
N LEU A 301 -20.94 20.67 -0.97
CA LEU A 301 -21.97 21.69 -1.19
C LEU A 301 -23.38 21.11 -1.26
N GLU A 302 -23.52 19.88 -1.77
CA GLU A 302 -24.81 19.22 -2.00
C GLU A 302 -24.90 17.85 -1.30
N PRO A 303 -24.67 17.74 0.01
CA PRO A 303 -24.55 16.47 0.73
C PRO A 303 -25.81 15.60 0.59
N GLN A 304 -26.99 16.21 0.51
CA GLN A 304 -28.28 15.55 0.29
C GLN A 304 -28.34 14.72 -1.01
N LYS A 305 -27.61 15.11 -2.07
CA LYS A 305 -27.57 14.36 -3.32
C LYS A 305 -26.66 13.14 -3.26
N CYS A 306 -25.86 13.00 -2.20
CA CYS A 306 -24.91 11.91 -1.99
C CYS A 306 -25.39 10.86 -0.96
N GLN A 307 -26.56 11.05 -0.34
CA GLN A 307 -27.06 10.22 0.75
C GLN A 307 -27.61 8.83 0.34
N PHE A 308 -27.68 8.51 -0.96
CA PHE A 308 -28.39 7.33 -1.48
C PHE A 308 -27.67 5.98 -1.28
N THR A 309 -26.58 5.89 -0.51
CA THR A 309 -25.81 4.65 -0.33
C THR A 309 -25.78 4.19 1.13
N ILE A 310 -25.70 2.86 1.34
CA ILE A 310 -25.62 2.20 2.65
C ILE A 310 -24.44 2.73 3.50
N ASN A 311 -23.41 3.30 2.86
CA ASN A 311 -22.20 3.85 3.49
C ASN A 311 -22.11 5.39 3.42
N SER A 312 -23.24 6.08 3.29
CA SER A 312 -23.27 7.55 3.12
C SER A 312 -22.51 8.32 4.21
N LYS A 313 -22.53 7.85 5.46
CA LYS A 313 -21.74 8.41 6.57
C LYS A 313 -20.23 8.36 6.33
N LEU A 314 -19.70 7.21 5.89
CA LEU A 314 -18.26 7.05 5.60
C LEU A 314 -17.85 7.90 4.42
N VAL A 315 -18.66 7.90 3.35
CA VAL A 315 -18.39 8.70 2.15
C VAL A 315 -18.33 10.19 2.52
N SER A 316 -19.29 10.66 3.31
CA SER A 316 -19.33 12.04 3.81
C SER A 316 -18.08 12.38 4.64
N CYS A 317 -17.76 11.56 5.64
CA CYS A 317 -16.57 11.73 6.48
C CYS A 317 -15.28 11.79 5.64
N ASN A 318 -15.14 10.91 4.65
CA ASN A 318 -13.97 10.87 3.77
C ASN A 318 -13.85 12.09 2.87
N ASN A 319 -14.97 12.58 2.33
CA ASN A 319 -14.96 13.77 1.48
C ASN A 319 -14.54 15.01 2.27
N TYR A 320 -15.07 15.19 3.49
CA TYR A 320 -14.64 16.28 4.36
C TYR A 320 -13.16 16.15 4.73
N PHE A 321 -12.71 14.94 5.11
CA PHE A 321 -11.30 14.69 5.43
C PHE A 321 -10.37 15.04 4.27
N ILE A 322 -10.66 14.56 3.06
CA ILE A 322 -9.79 14.81 1.89
C ILE A 322 -9.78 16.29 1.52
N ALA A 323 -10.91 17.01 1.67
CA ALA A 323 -10.93 18.45 1.44
C ALA A 323 -10.02 19.21 2.42
N ILE A 324 -10.10 18.91 3.71
CA ILE A 324 -9.27 19.54 4.73
C ILE A 324 -7.80 19.16 4.54
N PHE A 325 -7.51 17.88 4.30
CA PHE A 325 -6.16 17.41 4.00
C PHE A 325 -5.60 18.09 2.76
N GLY A 326 -6.37 18.18 1.67
CA GLY A 326 -5.96 18.88 0.44
C GLY A 326 -5.70 20.37 0.68
N PHE A 327 -6.54 21.03 1.48
CA PHE A 327 -6.38 22.43 1.87
C PHE A 327 -5.02 22.69 2.52
N TYR A 328 -4.63 21.89 3.51
CA TYR A 328 -3.36 22.10 4.21
C TYR A 328 -2.16 21.49 3.48
N PHE A 329 -2.32 20.37 2.76
CA PHE A 329 -1.22 19.64 2.12
C PHE A 329 -0.84 20.21 0.75
N LEU A 330 -1.81 20.68 -0.05
CA LEU A 330 -1.61 21.30 -1.36
C LEU A 330 -2.44 22.58 -1.50
N PRO A 331 -2.17 23.60 -0.67
CA PRO A 331 -3.00 24.79 -0.61
C PRO A 331 -3.08 25.52 -1.96
N LYS A 332 -2.04 25.52 -2.78
CA LYS A 332 -2.07 26.13 -4.12
C LYS A 332 -3.12 25.54 -5.08
N LYS A 333 -3.63 24.34 -4.79
CA LYS A 333 -4.66 23.64 -5.59
C LYS A 333 -6.03 23.62 -4.93
N TRP A 334 -6.06 23.67 -3.60
CA TRP A 334 -7.28 23.51 -2.80
C TRP A 334 -7.76 24.79 -2.13
N ASN A 335 -6.96 25.86 -2.14
CA ASN A 335 -7.25 27.07 -1.40
C ASN A 335 -7.40 28.27 -2.34
N ASN A 336 -8.46 29.05 -2.15
CA ASN A 336 -8.44 30.47 -2.46
C ASN A 336 -8.01 31.24 -1.20
N PHE A 337 -6.70 31.47 -1.03
CA PHE A 337 -6.11 32.02 0.20
C PHE A 337 -6.73 33.35 0.65
N GLN A 338 -7.33 34.12 -0.26
CA GLN A 338 -7.96 35.40 0.06
C GLN A 338 -9.26 35.23 0.87
N GLU A 339 -9.93 34.09 0.76
CA GLU A 339 -11.25 33.87 1.37
C GLU A 339 -11.26 32.74 2.41
N MET A 340 -10.17 31.95 2.52
CA MET A 340 -10.15 30.71 3.32
C MET A 340 -11.34 29.78 3.00
N THR A 341 -11.68 29.72 1.72
CA THR A 341 -12.76 28.91 1.18
C THR A 341 -12.22 27.78 0.32
N PHE A 342 -12.95 26.67 0.32
CA PHE A 342 -12.84 25.61 -0.68
C PHE A 342 -14.10 25.62 -1.53
N ASN A 343 -14.02 26.16 -2.74
CA ASN A 343 -15.14 26.29 -3.68
C ASN A 343 -16.42 26.79 -2.97
N ASP A 344 -16.37 28.02 -2.46
CA ASP A 344 -17.46 28.74 -1.78
C ASP A 344 -17.85 28.24 -0.37
N ALA A 345 -17.30 27.12 0.09
CA ALA A 345 -17.49 26.64 1.47
C ALA A 345 -16.35 27.12 2.39
N SER A 346 -16.69 27.76 3.52
CA SER A 346 -15.71 28.13 4.55
C SER A 346 -15.03 26.89 5.14
N LEU A 347 -13.70 26.93 5.27
CA LEU A 347 -12.94 25.84 5.88
C LEU A 347 -13.45 25.49 7.29
N ASN A 348 -13.76 26.49 8.11
CA ASN A 348 -14.30 26.27 9.46
C ASN A 348 -15.61 25.47 9.43
N ALA A 349 -16.48 25.71 8.44
CA ALA A 349 -17.72 24.94 8.29
C ALA A 349 -17.43 23.49 7.87
N ILE A 350 -16.45 23.27 6.99
CA ILE A 350 -16.00 21.94 6.56
C ILE A 350 -15.43 21.16 7.76
N GLU A 351 -14.54 21.77 8.55
CA GLU A 351 -13.95 21.17 9.75
C GLU A 351 -15.02 20.83 10.79
N ASN A 352 -15.98 21.72 11.04
CA ASN A 352 -17.08 21.44 11.97
C ASN A 352 -17.97 20.28 11.51
N ASN A 353 -18.25 20.19 10.20
CA ASN A 353 -19.01 19.07 9.64
C ASN A 353 -18.22 17.76 9.65
N TYR A 354 -16.90 17.83 9.49
CA TYR A 354 -16.01 16.68 9.65
C TYR A 354 -16.05 16.12 11.07
N ARG A 355 -15.89 16.97 12.10
CA ARG A 355 -15.98 16.57 13.52
C ARG A 355 -17.31 15.89 13.83
N LYS A 356 -18.43 16.52 13.44
CA LYS A 356 -19.76 15.92 13.55
C LYS A 356 -19.86 14.57 12.85
N SER A 357 -19.25 14.43 11.68
CA SER A 357 -19.26 13.18 10.93
C SER A 357 -18.50 12.07 11.67
N ILE A 358 -17.30 12.36 12.21
CA ILE A 358 -16.51 11.40 13.01
C ILE A 358 -17.30 10.95 14.24
N ALA A 359 -17.87 11.89 15.00
CA ALA A 359 -18.64 11.59 16.21
C ALA A 359 -19.86 10.69 15.98
N THR A 360 -20.35 10.58 14.75
CA THR A 360 -21.51 9.72 14.39
C THR A 360 -21.13 8.36 13.80
N LEU A 361 -19.83 8.07 13.69
CA LEU A 361 -19.34 6.78 13.24
C LEU A 361 -19.54 5.71 14.32
N ASP A 362 -20.12 4.59 13.93
CA ASP A 362 -20.15 3.37 14.73
C ASP A 362 -18.76 2.69 14.75
N ILE A 363 -17.97 2.97 15.78
CA ILE A 363 -16.60 2.48 15.95
C ILE A 363 -16.48 0.96 16.16
N HIS A 364 -17.58 0.28 16.51
CA HIS A 364 -17.60 -1.18 16.60
C HIS A 364 -17.69 -1.85 15.22
N ARG A 365 -17.92 -1.08 14.15
CA ARG A 365 -17.91 -1.58 12.78
C ARG A 365 -16.51 -1.49 12.18
N PRO A 366 -15.90 -2.61 11.74
CA PRO A 366 -14.56 -2.61 11.15
C PRO A 366 -14.35 -1.60 10.00
N PRO A 367 -15.32 -1.37 9.09
CA PRO A 367 -15.14 -0.35 8.04
C PRO A 367 -14.98 1.08 8.57
N HIS A 368 -15.61 1.41 9.70
CA HIS A 368 -15.54 2.75 10.29
C HIS A 368 -14.20 2.94 10.98
N LEU A 369 -13.76 1.96 11.79
CA LEU A 369 -12.44 1.99 12.41
C LEU A 369 -11.32 2.05 11.38
N LYS A 370 -11.44 1.28 10.29
CA LYS A 370 -10.48 1.30 9.17
C LYS A 370 -10.34 2.70 8.56
N VAL A 371 -11.43 3.46 8.42
CA VAL A 371 -11.36 4.83 7.90
C VAL A 371 -10.55 5.73 8.82
N LEU A 372 -10.80 5.70 10.13
CA LEU A 372 -10.05 6.50 11.10
C LEU A 372 -8.57 6.12 11.14
N TRP A 373 -8.27 4.84 11.07
CA TRP A 373 -6.90 4.31 10.93
C TRP A 373 -6.18 4.87 9.70
N GLN A 374 -6.85 4.83 8.53
CA GLN A 374 -6.29 5.34 7.29
C GLN A 374 -6.09 6.87 7.33
N GLN A 375 -7.05 7.61 7.89
CA GLN A 375 -6.94 9.06 8.06
C GLN A 375 -5.76 9.44 8.96
N ALA A 376 -5.56 8.76 10.10
CA ALA A 376 -4.41 8.95 10.98
C ALA A 376 -3.07 8.75 10.24
N ILE A 377 -2.96 7.68 9.45
CA ILE A 377 -1.75 7.39 8.69
C ILE A 377 -1.50 8.43 7.61
N ILE A 378 -2.54 8.90 6.92
CA ILE A 378 -2.44 9.97 5.92
C ILE A 378 -1.95 11.27 6.57
N LEU A 379 -2.47 11.63 7.74
CA LEU A 379 -2.08 12.83 8.49
C LEU A 379 -0.61 12.79 8.91
N ILE A 380 -0.18 11.69 9.53
CA ILE A 380 1.22 11.49 9.96
C ILE A 380 2.16 11.50 8.74
N SER A 381 1.75 10.85 7.65
CA SER A 381 2.51 10.84 6.39
C SER A 381 2.61 12.25 5.79
N GLY A 382 1.50 13.00 5.76
CA GLY A 382 1.45 14.35 5.23
C GLY A 382 2.38 15.29 5.97
N TYR A 383 2.35 15.27 7.31
CA TYR A 383 3.30 16.05 8.12
C TYR A 383 4.75 15.66 7.82
N THR A 384 5.05 14.36 7.74
CA THR A 384 6.40 13.86 7.43
C THR A 384 6.87 14.31 6.04
N ILE A 385 5.98 14.36 5.05
CA ILE A 385 6.27 14.84 3.69
C ILE A 385 6.53 16.35 3.70
N LEU A 386 5.66 17.15 4.35
CA LEU A 386 5.78 18.60 4.39
C LEU A 386 7.06 19.05 5.13
N SER A 387 7.40 18.39 6.23
CA SER A 387 8.59 18.69 7.04
C SER A 387 9.91 18.18 6.43
N ASN A 388 9.87 17.34 5.40
CA ASN A 388 11.07 16.75 4.80
C ASN A 388 11.37 17.35 3.41
N PRO A 389 12.55 17.98 3.22
CA PRO A 389 12.92 18.62 1.97
C PRO A 389 13.11 17.62 0.81
N LYS A 390 13.31 16.33 1.09
CA LYS A 390 13.44 15.28 0.07
C LYS A 390 12.22 15.19 -0.85
N PHE A 391 11.03 15.48 -0.34
CA PHE A 391 9.77 15.35 -1.08
C PHE A 391 9.36 16.66 -1.73
N ASN A 392 10.17 17.18 -2.65
CA ASN A 392 9.94 18.52 -3.20
C ASN A 392 9.00 18.53 -4.42
N HIS A 393 8.07 19.48 -4.46
CA HIS A 393 7.21 19.77 -5.61
C HIS A 393 6.78 21.24 -5.56
N GLU A 394 6.53 21.87 -6.72
CA GLU A 394 6.15 23.30 -6.81
C GLU A 394 4.85 23.67 -6.08
N TRP A 395 3.98 22.68 -5.84
CA TRP A 395 2.69 22.86 -5.15
C TRP A 395 2.77 22.64 -3.64
N ILE A 396 3.90 22.17 -3.12
CA ILE A 396 4.11 22.05 -1.68
C ILE A 396 4.60 23.39 -1.14
N ASP A 397 3.92 23.85 -0.11
CA ASP A 397 4.37 24.96 0.72
C ASP A 397 4.93 24.41 2.04
N ARG A 398 6.09 24.94 2.45
CA ARG A 398 6.81 24.55 3.68
C ARG A 398 7.00 25.73 4.63
N SER A 399 6.21 26.79 4.45
CA SER A 399 6.20 27.89 5.40
C SER A 399 5.94 27.35 6.81
N GLU A 400 6.67 27.88 7.78
CA GLU A 400 6.53 27.47 9.18
C GLU A 400 5.09 27.64 9.67
N ASN A 401 4.42 28.70 9.22
CA ASN A 401 3.01 28.94 9.49
C ASN A 401 2.11 27.79 8.99
N LEU A 402 2.29 27.33 7.75
CA LEU A 402 1.49 26.23 7.22
C LEU A 402 1.78 24.90 7.94
N LEU A 403 3.05 24.63 8.27
CA LEU A 403 3.43 23.45 9.05
C LEU A 403 2.77 23.46 10.43
N ASN A 404 2.72 24.63 11.09
CA ASN A 404 2.06 24.80 12.39
C ASN A 404 0.53 24.60 12.28
N LEU A 405 -0.11 25.17 11.25
CA LEU A 405 -1.54 24.96 10.98
C LEU A 405 -1.86 23.49 10.66
N TYR A 406 -1.02 22.83 9.86
CA TYR A 406 -1.16 21.41 9.57
C TYR A 406 -1.06 20.60 10.87
N LEU A 407 -0.07 20.88 11.72
CA LEU A 407 0.11 20.19 12.99
C LEU A 407 -1.07 20.41 13.95
N GLN A 408 -1.61 21.64 14.02
CA GLN A 408 -2.85 21.93 14.74
C GLN A 408 -3.99 21.03 14.27
N PHE A 409 -4.18 20.89 12.95
CA PHE A 409 -5.19 20.00 12.38
C PHE A 409 -4.96 18.52 12.75
N VAL A 410 -3.70 18.04 12.72
CA VAL A 410 -3.38 16.67 13.16
C VAL A 410 -3.78 16.46 14.62
N PHE A 411 -3.44 17.39 15.50
CA PHE A 411 -3.75 17.28 16.93
C PHE A 411 -5.24 17.44 17.23
N LEU A 412 -5.96 18.26 16.47
CA LEU A 412 -7.42 18.33 16.54
C LEU A 412 -8.08 16.99 16.19
N PHE A 413 -7.55 16.25 15.21
CA PHE A 413 -8.00 14.89 14.91
C PHE A 413 -7.67 13.93 16.07
N ILE A 414 -6.47 14.01 16.64
CA ILE A 414 -6.09 13.20 17.80
C ILE A 414 -7.05 13.46 18.97
N ASP A 415 -7.35 14.71 19.30
CA ASP A 415 -8.28 15.08 20.37
C ASP A 415 -9.67 14.48 20.17
N GLU A 416 -10.19 14.51 18.95
CA GLU A 416 -11.49 13.89 18.62
C GLU A 416 -11.46 12.38 18.87
N ILE A 417 -10.38 11.69 18.45
CA ILE A 417 -10.21 10.25 18.69
C ILE A 417 -10.10 9.95 20.19
N LEU A 418 -9.34 10.73 20.96
CA LEU A 418 -9.20 10.54 22.41
C LEU A 418 -10.55 10.77 23.12
N THR A 419 -11.31 11.79 22.71
CA THR A 419 -12.65 12.08 23.24
C THR A 419 -13.61 10.93 22.98
N ILE A 420 -13.61 10.36 21.77
CA ILE A 420 -14.43 9.19 21.43
C ILE A 420 -13.93 7.96 22.20
N CYS A 421 -12.63 7.84 22.44
CA CYS A 421 -12.07 6.73 23.21
C CYS A 421 -12.65 6.65 24.63
N THR A 422 -12.98 7.79 25.26
CA THR A 422 -13.56 7.86 26.61
C THR A 422 -15.05 8.20 26.64
N SER A 423 -15.74 8.20 25.50
CA SER A 423 -17.16 8.54 25.46
C SER A 423 -18.01 7.42 26.08
N GLY A 424 -18.87 7.76 27.06
CA GLY A 424 -19.88 6.84 27.61
C GLY A 424 -19.49 6.07 28.88
N TYR A 425 -18.75 6.69 29.81
CA TYR A 425 -18.31 6.11 31.11
C TYR A 425 -17.46 4.82 31.00
N SER A 426 -17.13 4.38 29.80
CA SER A 426 -16.30 3.20 29.51
C SER A 426 -15.34 3.51 28.37
N ILE A 427 -14.24 2.77 28.31
CA ILE A 427 -13.23 2.96 27.26
C ILE A 427 -13.58 2.15 26.01
N ASN A 428 -13.48 2.80 24.86
CA ASN A 428 -13.63 2.16 23.56
C ASN A 428 -12.30 1.52 23.13
N ILE A 429 -12.12 0.26 23.53
CA ILE A 429 -10.90 -0.53 23.31
C ILE A 429 -10.49 -0.65 21.84
N GLU A 430 -11.47 -0.63 20.92
CA GLU A 430 -11.24 -0.68 19.47
C GLU A 430 -10.41 0.52 18.94
N LEU A 431 -10.32 1.62 19.69
CA LEU A 431 -9.51 2.81 19.34
C LEU A 431 -8.09 2.78 19.94
N LEU A 432 -7.76 1.84 20.83
CA LEU A 432 -6.42 1.76 21.43
C LEU A 432 -5.28 1.64 20.42
N PRO A 433 -5.42 0.93 19.27
CA PRO A 433 -4.39 0.94 18.23
C PRO A 433 -4.04 2.35 17.72
N LEU A 434 -5.03 3.24 17.58
CA LEU A 434 -4.81 4.64 17.20
C LEU A 434 -4.05 5.41 18.28
N VAL A 435 -4.40 5.20 19.55
CA VAL A 435 -3.67 5.82 20.68
C VAL A 435 -2.21 5.36 20.69
N ARG A 436 -1.95 4.06 20.49
CA ARG A 436 -0.59 3.52 20.32
C ARG A 436 0.15 4.20 19.17
N LEU A 437 -0.51 4.38 18.02
CA LEU A 437 0.08 5.03 16.84
C LEU A 437 0.50 6.47 17.13
N PHE A 438 -0.37 7.27 17.76
CA PHE A 438 -0.06 8.66 18.10
C PHE A 438 1.11 8.76 19.08
N LEU A 439 1.11 7.91 20.12
CA LEU A 439 2.20 7.86 21.11
C LEU A 439 3.52 7.42 20.47
N CYS A 440 3.52 6.39 19.62
CA CYS A 440 4.72 5.94 18.92
C CYS A 440 5.25 6.95 17.91
N TRP A 441 4.37 7.73 17.27
CA TRP A 441 4.75 8.84 16.41
C TRP A 441 5.38 9.98 17.21
N ALA A 442 4.72 10.43 18.29
CA ALA A 442 5.27 11.45 19.18
C ALA A 442 6.61 11.01 19.81
N ASN A 443 6.76 9.74 20.17
CA ASN A 443 7.98 9.19 20.74
C ASN A 443 9.17 9.14 19.75
N GLN A 444 8.98 9.44 18.46
CA GLN A 444 10.13 9.71 17.58
C GLN A 444 10.83 11.04 17.89
N GLY A 445 10.21 11.90 18.71
CA GLY A 445 10.75 13.18 19.15
C GLY A 445 10.45 14.34 18.19
N GLY A 446 11.20 15.43 18.34
CA GLY A 446 11.07 16.62 17.51
C GLY A 446 9.78 17.40 17.75
N VAL A 447 9.33 18.12 16.72
CA VAL A 447 8.20 19.06 16.81
C VAL A 447 6.89 18.39 17.24
N PRO A 448 6.49 17.20 16.76
CA PRO A 448 5.26 16.54 17.23
C PRO A 448 5.26 16.27 18.74
N LEU A 449 6.40 15.82 19.30
CA LEU A 449 6.53 15.62 20.74
C LEU A 449 6.41 16.95 21.50
N HIS A 450 7.14 17.97 21.07
CA HIS A 450 7.09 19.28 21.71
C HIS A 450 5.68 19.88 21.65
N TYR A 451 4.95 19.67 20.56
CA TYR A 451 3.58 20.12 20.42
C TYR A 451 2.64 19.37 21.38
N LEU A 452 2.73 18.04 21.47
CA LEU A 452 1.97 17.24 22.43
C LEU A 452 2.20 17.69 23.87
N MET A 453 3.46 17.94 24.24
CA MET A 453 3.83 18.34 25.60
C MET A 453 3.35 19.76 25.98
N ARG A 454 3.17 20.64 25.00
CA ARG A 454 2.68 22.01 25.20
C ARG A 454 1.16 22.14 25.12
N ASN A 455 0.50 21.26 24.36
CA ASN A 455 -0.95 21.26 24.24
C ASN A 455 -1.56 20.55 25.45
N SER A 456 -1.86 21.31 26.50
CA SER A 456 -2.44 20.78 27.74
C SER A 456 -3.72 20.00 27.47
N SER A 457 -4.62 20.50 26.60
CA SER A 457 -5.88 19.82 26.29
C SER A 457 -5.67 18.40 25.76
N THR A 458 -4.79 18.22 24.76
CA THR A 458 -4.52 16.89 24.21
C THR A 458 -3.83 15.99 25.22
N PHE A 459 -2.87 16.55 25.95
CA PHE A 459 -2.13 15.79 26.95
C PHE A 459 -3.05 15.31 28.09
N ASP A 460 -3.95 16.16 28.57
CA ASP A 460 -4.88 15.86 29.65
C ASP A 460 -5.92 14.82 29.19
N ASN A 461 -6.41 14.92 27.95
CA ASN A 461 -7.26 13.89 27.34
C ASN A 461 -6.56 12.53 27.24
N LEU A 462 -5.27 12.52 26.88
CA LEU A 462 -4.46 11.32 26.82
C LEU A 462 -4.26 10.68 28.21
N VAL A 463 -4.02 11.50 29.24
CA VAL A 463 -3.96 11.04 30.64
C VAL A 463 -5.31 10.46 31.07
N HIS A 464 -6.41 11.13 30.74
CA HIS A 464 -7.76 10.64 31.04
C HIS A 464 -8.06 9.28 30.39
N VAL A 465 -7.70 9.10 29.12
CA VAL A 465 -7.78 7.79 28.44
C VAL A 465 -7.01 6.73 29.21
N CYS A 466 -5.78 7.04 29.64
CA CYS A 466 -4.95 6.12 30.44
C CYS A 466 -5.59 5.78 31.79
N GLU A 467 -6.16 6.75 32.50
CA GLU A 467 -6.83 6.53 33.79
C GLU A 467 -8.04 5.61 33.65
N VAL A 468 -8.91 5.87 32.67
CA VAL A 468 -10.10 5.04 32.41
C VAL A 468 -9.69 3.65 31.93
N ALA A 469 -8.70 3.55 31.03
CA ALA A 469 -8.17 2.27 30.55
C ALA A 469 -7.63 1.40 31.69
N SER A 470 -6.92 2.02 32.63
CA SER A 470 -6.27 1.34 33.75
C SER A 470 -7.27 0.69 34.71
N LEU A 471 -8.56 1.04 34.65
CA LEU A 471 -9.62 0.35 35.40
C LEU A 471 -9.92 -1.06 34.88
N LEU A 472 -9.50 -1.39 33.66
CA LEU A 472 -9.73 -2.69 33.03
C LEU A 472 -8.59 -3.70 33.24
N VAL A 473 -7.50 -3.28 33.90
CA VAL A 473 -6.30 -4.10 34.12
C VAL A 473 -5.96 -4.10 35.60
N ASP A 474 -5.37 -5.18 36.12
CA ASP A 474 -4.88 -5.19 37.50
C ASP A 474 -3.84 -4.08 37.69
N LYS A 475 -4.05 -3.23 38.70
CA LYS A 475 -3.14 -2.14 39.04
C LYS A 475 -1.74 -2.63 39.38
N ASN A 476 -1.60 -3.84 39.91
CA ASN A 476 -0.30 -4.45 40.19
C ASN A 476 0.45 -4.82 38.90
N GLU A 477 -0.26 -4.93 37.77
CA GLU A 477 0.29 -5.22 36.45
C GLU A 477 0.49 -3.97 35.59
N LEU A 478 0.14 -2.77 36.08
CA LEU A 478 0.46 -1.52 35.39
C LEU A 478 1.98 -1.28 35.51
N CYS A 479 2.67 -1.46 34.38
CA CYS A 479 4.08 -1.79 34.39
C CYS A 479 5.02 -0.60 34.64
N ILE A 480 6.03 -0.81 35.49
CA ILE A 480 7.22 0.05 35.64
C ILE A 480 8.12 -0.02 34.39
N SER A 481 7.99 -1.09 33.58
CA SER A 481 8.77 -1.38 32.38
C SER A 481 7.90 -1.59 31.14
N LYS A 482 8.50 -1.63 29.95
CA LYS A 482 7.76 -1.98 28.72
C LYS A 482 7.15 -3.38 28.82
N PRO A 483 5.87 -3.56 28.45
CA PRO A 483 5.26 -4.89 28.42
C PRO A 483 5.89 -5.76 27.32
N GLN A 484 5.83 -7.07 27.52
CA GLN A 484 6.21 -8.08 26.54
C GLN A 484 4.94 -8.77 26.03
N ARG A 485 4.93 -9.13 24.75
CA ARG A 485 3.84 -9.84 24.07
C ARG A 485 4.37 -11.04 23.31
N GLN A 486 3.48 -11.91 22.84
CA GLN A 486 3.80 -13.15 22.11
C GLN A 486 3.88 -12.99 20.58
N TYR A 487 3.31 -11.95 20.00
CA TYR A 487 3.31 -11.75 18.54
C TYR A 487 2.95 -10.30 18.20
N TYR A 488 3.11 -9.93 16.93
CA TYR A 488 2.70 -8.61 16.43
C TYR A 488 1.18 -8.55 16.29
N PHE A 489 0.56 -7.53 16.89
CA PHE A 489 -0.86 -7.29 16.68
C PHE A 489 -1.13 -6.78 15.26
N HIS A 490 -2.40 -6.71 14.88
CA HIS A 490 -2.79 -6.36 13.51
C HIS A 490 -2.18 -5.01 13.08
N GLU A 491 -2.15 -4.02 13.97
CA GLU A 491 -1.64 -2.68 13.69
C GLU A 491 -0.13 -2.67 13.47
N ASP A 492 0.59 -3.55 14.16
CA ASP A 492 2.04 -3.72 14.02
C ASP A 492 2.39 -4.37 12.68
N VAL A 493 1.58 -5.35 12.25
CA VAL A 493 1.72 -5.98 10.93
C VAL A 493 1.40 -4.97 9.83
N ASP A 494 0.31 -4.20 9.96
CA ASP A 494 -0.09 -3.23 8.94
C ASP A 494 0.92 -2.10 8.78
N LEU A 495 1.53 -1.59 9.86
CA LEU A 495 2.50 -0.49 9.84
C LEU A 495 3.97 -0.93 9.93
N LYS A 496 4.25 -2.21 9.69
CA LYS A 496 5.62 -2.69 9.56
C LYS A 496 6.36 -1.89 8.49
N GLU A 497 7.57 -1.42 8.83
CA GLU A 497 8.42 -0.57 7.99
C GLU A 497 7.83 0.81 7.63
N PHE A 498 6.84 1.29 8.40
CA PHE A 498 6.33 2.66 8.29
C PHE A 498 7.32 3.66 8.94
N VAL A 499 7.95 4.48 8.11
CA VAL A 499 9.05 5.38 8.50
C VAL A 499 8.65 6.38 9.59
N PRO A 500 7.46 7.02 9.57
CA PRO A 500 7.11 8.02 10.57
C PRO A 500 7.07 7.54 12.03
N ILE A 501 6.98 6.23 12.27
CA ILE A 501 7.08 5.64 13.63
C ILE A 501 8.44 4.95 13.88
N GLY A 502 9.43 5.19 13.01
CA GLY A 502 10.74 4.54 13.09
C GLY A 502 10.71 3.07 12.68
N CYS A 503 9.91 2.74 11.65
CA CYS A 503 9.75 1.43 11.01
C CYS A 503 9.05 0.34 11.83
N ARG A 504 8.73 0.58 13.10
CA ARG A 504 7.94 -0.33 13.94
C ARG A 504 7.44 0.40 15.19
N PHE A 505 6.40 -0.14 15.81
CA PHE A 505 6.03 0.24 17.17
C PHE A 505 7.16 -0.12 18.16
N LYS A 506 7.43 0.78 19.11
CA LYS A 506 8.53 0.64 20.09
C LYS A 506 8.03 0.67 21.54
N ASP A 507 6.73 0.51 21.72
CA ASP A 507 6.02 0.51 23.00
C ASP A 507 6.11 -0.84 23.74
N PHE A 508 6.27 -1.94 23.00
CA PHE A 508 6.56 -3.27 23.54
C PHE A 508 8.06 -3.60 23.59
N ASN A 509 8.43 -4.55 24.47
CA ASN A 509 9.71 -5.24 24.44
C ASN A 509 9.63 -6.49 23.54
N ASP A 510 9.89 -6.30 22.25
CA ASP A 510 9.80 -7.36 21.24
C ASP A 510 11.14 -8.12 21.02
N SER A 511 12.11 -8.03 21.95
CA SER A 511 13.47 -8.57 21.75
C SER A 511 13.50 -10.05 21.34
N TRP A 512 12.58 -10.85 21.89
CA TRP A 512 12.48 -12.29 21.62
C TRP A 512 11.70 -12.60 20.32
N ILE A 513 10.71 -11.76 19.92
CA ILE A 513 10.03 -11.85 18.62
C ILE A 513 11.01 -11.55 17.48
N LEU A 514 12.04 -10.75 17.75
CA LEU A 514 13.05 -10.37 16.78
C LEU A 514 14.20 -11.38 16.68
N ASP A 515 14.17 -12.44 17.48
CA ASP A 515 15.11 -13.55 17.36
C ASP A 515 14.89 -14.27 16.01
N LYS A 516 15.91 -14.95 15.47
CA LYS A 516 15.89 -15.52 14.11
C LYS A 516 15.34 -16.97 14.06
N SER A 517 14.52 -17.36 15.02
CA SER A 517 13.87 -18.69 15.03
C SER A 517 12.72 -18.78 14.02
N GLN A 518 12.33 -20.00 13.61
CA GLN A 518 11.18 -20.17 12.71
C GLN A 518 9.88 -19.63 13.30
N ASP A 519 9.66 -19.85 14.60
CA ASP A 519 8.45 -19.41 15.32
C ASP A 519 8.34 -17.88 15.38
N SER A 520 9.48 -17.19 15.38
CA SER A 520 9.54 -15.72 15.35
C SER A 520 8.93 -15.15 14.06
N TYR A 521 9.09 -15.81 12.90
CA TYR A 521 8.53 -15.29 11.65
C TYR A 521 7.01 -15.32 11.61
N LYS A 522 6.38 -16.36 12.20
CA LYS A 522 4.92 -16.42 12.37
C LYS A 522 4.44 -15.31 13.32
N ALA A 523 5.15 -15.11 14.44
CA ALA A 523 4.85 -14.04 15.39
C ALA A 523 4.94 -12.63 14.73
N LEU A 524 5.91 -12.43 13.83
CA LEU A 524 6.11 -11.17 13.08
C LEU A 524 5.05 -10.87 12.00
N ILE A 525 4.17 -11.84 11.68
CA ILE A 525 3.04 -11.66 10.77
C ILE A 525 1.68 -11.76 11.50
N GLY A 526 1.70 -11.80 12.84
CA GLY A 526 0.52 -11.87 13.68
C GLY A 526 -0.12 -13.25 13.77
N GLU A 527 0.64 -14.31 13.50
CA GLU A 527 0.22 -15.69 13.72
C GLU A 527 0.77 -16.19 15.07
N LEU A 528 -0.10 -16.77 15.88
CA LEU A 528 0.28 -17.39 17.15
C LEU A 528 1.16 -18.64 16.89
N PRO A 529 2.16 -18.90 17.75
CA PRO A 529 2.84 -20.19 17.78
C PRO A 529 1.84 -21.33 18.01
N ASP A 530 2.05 -22.49 17.38
CA ASP A 530 1.12 -23.63 17.41
C ASP A 530 0.88 -24.20 18.83
N GLU A 531 1.69 -23.82 19.81
CA GLU A 531 1.61 -24.23 21.22
C GLU A 531 0.77 -23.30 22.11
N ALA A 532 0.29 -22.15 21.61
CA ALA A 532 -0.50 -21.22 22.40
C ALA A 532 -1.97 -21.71 22.54
N SER A 533 -2.41 -22.02 23.76
CA SER A 533 -3.78 -22.45 24.03
C SER A 533 -4.81 -21.37 23.66
N ASN A 534 -5.89 -21.77 22.97
CA ASN A 534 -7.00 -20.93 22.47
C ASN A 534 -7.85 -20.16 23.53
N ARG A 535 -7.35 -19.92 24.76
CA ARG A 535 -8.11 -19.15 25.75
C ARG A 535 -7.91 -17.64 25.52
N ASP A 536 -9.04 -16.95 25.31
CA ASP A 536 -9.29 -15.50 25.35
C ASP A 536 -8.23 -14.51 24.85
N VAL A 537 -7.55 -14.88 23.75
CA VAL A 537 -6.49 -14.11 23.08
C VAL A 537 -6.80 -12.60 22.91
N LYS A 538 -8.05 -12.24 22.58
CA LYS A 538 -8.42 -10.83 22.33
C LYS A 538 -8.45 -9.98 23.61
N SER A 539 -8.98 -10.54 24.71
CA SER A 539 -8.97 -9.88 26.03
C SER A 539 -7.53 -9.62 26.50
N ASP A 540 -6.63 -10.56 26.21
CA ASP A 540 -5.21 -10.44 26.50
C ASP A 540 -4.51 -9.37 25.63
N GLU A 541 -4.86 -9.24 24.34
CA GLU A 541 -4.29 -8.18 23.50
C GLU A 541 -4.67 -6.79 24.00
N ASP A 542 -5.93 -6.56 24.35
CA ASP A 542 -6.41 -5.25 24.79
C ASP A 542 -5.78 -4.85 26.13
N ALA A 543 -5.67 -5.80 27.08
CA ALA A 543 -4.93 -5.57 28.31
C ALA A 543 -3.45 -5.20 28.06
N LEU A 544 -2.79 -5.86 27.10
CA LEU A 544 -1.42 -5.54 26.69
C LEU A 544 -1.32 -4.15 26.03
N ARG A 545 -2.29 -3.77 25.17
CA ARG A 545 -2.36 -2.42 24.59
C ARG A 545 -2.47 -1.36 25.69
N ILE A 546 -3.34 -1.58 26.68
CA ILE A 546 -3.51 -0.69 27.83
C ILE A 546 -2.18 -0.54 28.59
N LYS A 547 -1.52 -1.66 28.95
CA LYS A 547 -0.20 -1.62 29.62
C LYS A 547 0.85 -0.83 28.83
N ALA A 548 0.88 -0.98 27.51
CA ALA A 548 1.83 -0.27 26.64
C ALA A 548 1.54 1.24 26.59
N ILE A 549 0.27 1.62 26.47
CA ILE A 549 -0.18 3.01 26.51
C ILE A 549 0.16 3.64 27.87
N SER A 550 -0.19 2.98 28.98
CA SER A 550 0.08 3.47 30.33
C SER A 550 1.58 3.68 30.57
N PHE A 551 2.42 2.75 30.12
CA PHE A 551 3.87 2.91 30.19
C PHE A 551 4.34 4.15 29.42
N MET A 552 3.90 4.34 28.18
CA MET A 552 4.30 5.50 27.37
C MET A 552 3.85 6.84 27.98
N VAL A 553 2.61 6.91 28.49
CA VAL A 553 2.07 8.12 29.11
C VAL A 553 2.83 8.46 30.41
N ASP A 554 3.16 7.48 31.25
CA ASP A 554 3.99 7.67 32.44
C ASP A 554 5.38 8.25 32.11
N GLN A 555 6.02 7.77 31.04
CA GLN A 555 7.31 8.34 30.58
C GLN A 555 7.17 9.80 30.13
N LEU A 556 6.07 10.16 29.47
CA LEU A 556 5.78 11.53 29.08
C LEU A 556 5.51 12.43 30.29
N LEU A 557 4.73 11.97 31.27
CA LEU A 557 4.47 12.67 32.53
C LEU A 557 5.77 12.99 33.29
N LYS A 558 6.65 11.99 33.44
CA LYS A 558 7.97 12.16 34.05
C LYS A 558 8.82 13.17 33.30
N SER A 559 8.72 13.22 31.97
CA SER A 559 9.43 14.17 31.14
C SER A 559 8.86 15.60 31.26
N ARG A 560 7.53 15.73 31.38
CA ARG A 560 6.84 17.03 31.55
C ARG A 560 7.19 17.67 32.88
N ASN A 561 7.12 16.91 33.97
CA ASN A 561 7.42 17.41 35.32
C ASN A 561 8.88 17.89 35.42
N LYS A 562 9.82 17.23 34.71
CA LYS A 562 11.22 17.70 34.64
C LYS A 562 11.35 19.04 33.92
N LEU A 563 10.57 19.27 32.86
CA LEU A 563 10.58 20.53 32.13
C LEU A 563 10.00 21.68 32.97
N GLU A 564 8.93 21.42 33.73
CA GLU A 564 8.28 22.41 34.60
C GLU A 564 9.12 22.77 35.84
N VAL A 565 9.99 21.87 36.33
CA VAL A 565 10.92 22.16 37.43
C VAL A 565 12.17 22.94 36.96
N CYS A 566 12.48 22.91 35.66
CA CYS A 566 13.65 23.59 35.08
C CYS A 566 13.31 24.94 34.42
N SER A 567 12.04 25.30 34.29
CA SER A 567 11.53 26.61 33.84
C SER A 567 11.19 27.50 35.01
#